data_AF-A0A9X8QGF0-F1
#
_entry.id   AF-A0A9X8QGF0-F1
#
_cell.length_a   1.000
_cell.length_b   1.000
_cell.length_c   1.000
_cell.angle_alpha   90.00
_cell.angle_beta   90.00
_cell.angle_gamma   90.00
#
_symmetry.space_group_name_H-M   'P 1'
#
loop_
_entity.id
_entity.type
_entity.pdbx_description
1 polymer ?
#
loop_
_entity_poly.entity_id
_entity_poly.type
_entity_poly.pdbx_seq_one_letter_code
_entity_poly.pdbx_strand_id
1 'polypeptide(L)'
;MDIPKQLMIGSVPYDVEVVKGWLEERENGEVRIAEVTYHEQQIKISDNVAKHDRQMKNVLHEAIHAMLYEYGLDRLNKEANVNALTTVFFDFIKNNIRGGVSSFVGASNYIEIKPVLKTNVEFYDSNAEPADLI
;
A
#
# COMPACT_ATOMS: atom_id res chain seq x y z
N MET A 1 -1.67 0.71 -17.62
CA MET A 1 -2.04 0.18 -16.29
C MET A 1 -2.84 1.29 -15.69
N ASP A 2 -4.10 1.05 -15.35
CA ASP A 2 -4.99 2.09 -14.87
C ASP A 2 -4.93 2.15 -13.34
N ILE A 3 -5.33 3.28 -12.76
CA ILE A 3 -5.49 3.41 -11.32
C ILE A 3 -6.62 2.45 -10.88
N PRO A 4 -6.38 1.55 -9.91
CA PRO A 4 -7.43 0.66 -9.42
C PRO A 4 -8.57 1.49 -8.84
N LYS A 5 -9.81 1.05 -9.03
CA LYS A 5 -11.00 1.72 -8.47
C LYS A 5 -11.30 1.32 -7.02
N GLN A 6 -10.74 0.20 -6.58
CA GLN A 6 -10.92 -0.32 -5.23
C GLN A 6 -9.69 -1.14 -4.83
N LEU A 7 -9.34 -1.10 -3.55
CA LEU A 7 -8.29 -1.90 -2.92
C LEU A 7 -8.85 -2.67 -1.74
N MET A 8 -8.39 -3.90 -1.53
CA MET A 8 -8.69 -4.66 -0.32
C MET A 8 -7.54 -4.48 0.69
N ILE A 9 -7.83 -3.87 1.84
CA ILE A 9 -6.86 -3.55 2.88
C ILE A 9 -7.36 -4.14 4.20
N GLY A 10 -6.66 -5.12 4.77
CA GLY A 10 -7.10 -5.73 6.04
C GLY A 10 -8.47 -6.44 5.96
N SER A 11 -8.89 -6.88 4.77
CA SER A 11 -10.26 -7.35 4.48
C SER A 11 -11.34 -6.26 4.43
N VAL A 12 -10.95 -4.99 4.47
CA VAL A 12 -11.82 -3.82 4.29
C VAL A 12 -11.69 -3.30 2.85
N PRO A 13 -12.79 -3.13 2.11
CA PRO A 13 -12.74 -2.53 0.78
C PRO A 13 -12.57 -1.02 0.87
N TYR A 14 -11.54 -0.48 0.23
CA TYR A 14 -11.29 0.96 0.10
C TYR A 14 -11.53 1.41 -1.33
N ASP A 15 -12.44 2.35 -1.53
CA ASP A 15 -12.70 2.94 -2.84
C ASP A 15 -11.60 3.96 -3.19
N VAL A 16 -11.14 3.92 -4.43
CA VAL A 16 -10.09 4.80 -4.94
C VAL A 16 -10.68 5.71 -6.00
N GLU A 17 -10.64 7.01 -5.71
CA GLU A 17 -11.19 8.05 -6.57
C GLU A 17 -10.07 8.97 -7.08
N VAL A 18 -10.10 9.25 -8.38
CA VAL A 18 -9.26 10.29 -8.98
C VAL A 18 -10.09 11.56 -9.08
N VAL A 19 -9.76 12.55 -8.27
CA VAL A 19 -10.49 13.83 -8.19
C VAL A 19 -9.86 14.88 -9.09
N LYS A 20 -10.69 15.75 -9.65
CA LYS A 20 -10.25 16.86 -10.51
C LYS A 20 -9.68 18.01 -9.69
N GLY A 21 -8.49 18.47 -10.05
CA GLY A 21 -7.81 19.56 -9.34
C GLY A 21 -7.06 19.09 -8.10
N TRP A 22 -6.70 20.05 -7.22
CA TRP A 22 -6.10 19.76 -5.91
C TRP A 22 -7.17 19.35 -4.91
N LEU A 23 -6.84 18.46 -3.98
CA LEU A 23 -7.79 18.07 -2.92
C LEU A 23 -8.00 19.23 -1.94
N GLU A 24 -6.90 19.91 -1.60
CA GLU A 24 -6.88 21.09 -0.75
C GLU A 24 -5.73 21.98 -1.22
N GLU A 25 -5.96 23.29 -1.34
CA GLU A 25 -4.93 24.28 -1.58
C GLU A 25 -4.93 25.23 -0.38
N ARG A 26 -3.86 25.18 0.41
CA ARG A 26 -3.72 26.01 1.60
C ARG A 26 -3.23 27.40 1.23
N GLU A 27 -3.54 28.39 2.07
CA GLU A 27 -3.16 29.80 1.84
C GLU A 27 -1.64 30.01 1.71
N ASN A 28 -0.82 29.07 2.20
CA ASN A 28 0.64 29.08 2.08
C ASN A 28 1.16 28.47 0.75
N GLY A 29 0.26 28.04 -0.15
CA GLY A 29 0.60 27.38 -1.41
C GLY A 29 0.90 25.88 -1.28
N GLU A 30 0.72 25.27 -0.10
CA GLU A 30 0.78 23.81 0.03
C GLU A 30 -0.47 23.18 -0.58
N VAL A 31 -0.26 22.19 -1.45
CA VAL A 31 -1.33 21.45 -2.11
C VAL A 31 -1.40 20.02 -1.58
N ARG A 32 -2.59 19.57 -1.19
CA ARG A 32 -2.86 18.17 -0.90
C ARG A 32 -3.17 17.44 -2.20
N ILE A 33 -2.35 16.44 -2.53
CA ILE A 33 -2.40 15.71 -3.80
C ILE A 33 -2.95 14.29 -3.66
N ALA A 34 -3.08 13.81 -2.43
CA ALA A 34 -3.65 12.53 -2.07
C ALA A 34 -4.14 12.59 -0.62
N GLU A 35 -5.16 11.80 -0.30
CA GLU A 35 -5.62 11.61 1.07
C GLU A 35 -6.33 10.28 1.24
N VAL A 36 -6.25 9.73 2.45
CA VAL A 36 -7.07 8.61 2.91
C VAL A 36 -8.01 9.05 4.02
N THR A 37 -9.27 8.64 3.90
CA THR A 37 -10.30 8.86 4.90
C THR A 37 -10.76 7.51 5.44
N TYR A 38 -10.22 7.09 6.59
CA TYR A 38 -10.38 5.74 7.12
C TYR A 38 -11.84 5.33 7.39
N HIS A 39 -12.64 6.25 7.94
CA HIS A 39 -14.03 5.97 8.29
C HIS A 39 -14.96 5.91 7.06
N GLU A 40 -14.60 6.60 5.98
CA GLU A 40 -15.28 6.53 4.69
C GLU A 40 -14.70 5.45 3.77
N GLN A 41 -13.61 4.80 4.20
CA GLN A 41 -12.87 3.79 3.44
C GLN A 41 -12.55 4.30 2.04
N GLN A 42 -12.07 5.54 1.95
CA GLN A 42 -11.88 6.24 0.68
C GLN A 42 -10.43 6.72 0.56
N ILE A 43 -9.84 6.52 -0.62
CA ILE A 43 -8.56 7.08 -1.03
C ILE A 43 -8.83 8.01 -2.21
N LYS A 44 -8.47 9.29 -2.08
CA LYS A 44 -8.57 10.27 -3.17
C LYS A 44 -7.19 10.63 -3.66
N ILE A 45 -7.04 10.73 -4.97
CA ILE A 45 -5.80 11.15 -5.64
C ILE A 45 -6.11 12.27 -6.62
N SER A 46 -5.29 13.32 -6.61
CA SER A 46 -5.42 14.44 -7.53
C SER A 46 -5.03 14.05 -8.96
N ASP A 47 -5.84 14.48 -9.94
CA ASP A 47 -5.52 14.37 -11.37
C ASP A 47 -4.46 15.37 -11.85
N ASN A 48 -4.18 16.43 -11.08
CA ASN A 48 -3.09 17.38 -11.37
C ASN A 48 -1.69 16.73 -11.26
N VAL A 49 -1.60 15.53 -10.69
CA VAL A 49 -0.38 14.72 -10.70
C VAL A 49 -0.19 14.12 -12.11
N ALA A 50 0.49 14.86 -12.98
CA ALA A 50 0.60 14.58 -14.42
C ALA A 50 1.20 13.21 -14.82
N LYS A 51 1.90 12.51 -13.93
CA LYS A 51 2.53 11.21 -14.24
C LYS A 51 1.78 10.08 -13.55
N HIS A 52 1.29 9.13 -14.33
CA HIS A 52 0.62 7.92 -13.84
C HIS A 52 1.45 7.16 -12.78
N ASP A 53 2.77 6.99 -13.00
CA ASP A 53 3.65 6.36 -12.00
C ASP A 53 3.66 7.11 -10.66
N ARG A 54 3.52 8.44 -10.66
CA ARG A 54 3.41 9.23 -9.43
C ARG A 54 2.04 9.05 -8.77
N GLN A 55 0.97 9.02 -9.56
CA GLN A 55 -0.37 8.73 -9.03
C GLN A 55 -0.43 7.35 -8.37
N MET A 56 0.14 6.32 -9.01
CA MET A 56 0.22 4.97 -8.43
C MET A 56 1.08 4.94 -7.15
N LYS A 57 2.17 5.71 -7.11
CA LYS A 57 2.98 5.86 -5.89
C LYS A 57 2.18 6.51 -4.76
N ASN A 58 1.35 7.52 -5.07
CA ASN A 58 0.46 8.15 -4.11
C ASN A 58 -0.64 7.19 -3.63
N VAL A 59 -1.25 6.40 -4.52
CA VAL A 59 -2.20 5.34 -4.14
C VAL A 59 -1.55 4.37 -3.15
N LEU A 60 -0.31 3.94 -3.42
CA LEU A 60 0.41 3.06 -2.51
C LEU A 60 0.70 3.73 -1.16
N HIS A 61 1.05 5.01 -1.16
CA HIS A 61 1.30 5.78 0.05
C HIS A 61 0.07 5.81 0.96
N GLU A 62 -1.09 6.19 0.40
CA GLU A 62 -2.36 6.21 1.13
C GLU A 62 -2.80 4.80 1.55
N ALA A 63 -2.56 3.79 0.72
CA ALA A 63 -2.85 2.41 1.07
C ALA A 63 -2.01 1.91 2.25
N ILE A 64 -0.75 2.34 2.38
CA ILE A 64 0.10 2.00 3.54
C ILE A 64 -0.43 2.68 4.80
N HIS A 65 -0.87 3.94 4.73
CA HIS A 65 -1.57 4.58 5.85
C HIS A 65 -2.79 3.77 6.30
N ALA A 66 -3.65 3.36 5.36
CA ALA A 66 -4.80 2.51 5.64
C ALA A 66 -4.38 1.14 6.24
N MET A 67 -3.37 0.48 5.68
CA MET A 67 -2.87 -0.80 6.22
C MET A 67 -2.42 -0.67 7.68
N LEU A 68 -1.67 0.39 8.01
CA LEU A 68 -1.21 0.59 9.38
C LEU A 68 -2.38 0.90 10.33
N TYR A 69 -3.38 1.66 9.86
CA TYR A 69 -4.60 1.94 10.61
C TYR A 69 -5.42 0.67 10.89
N GLU A 70 -5.74 -0.12 9.86
CA GLU A 70 -6.57 -1.34 10.00
C GLU A 70 -5.96 -2.39 10.94
N TYR A 71 -4.63 -2.41 11.08
CA TYR A 71 -3.93 -3.31 11.98
C TYR A 71 -3.64 -2.69 13.37
N GLY A 72 -4.09 -1.47 13.65
CA GLY A 72 -3.86 -0.77 14.92
C GLY A 72 -2.40 -0.40 15.18
N LEU A 73 -1.62 -0.20 14.11
CA LEU A 73 -0.20 0.14 14.15
C LEU A 73 0.04 1.66 14.08
N ASP A 74 -0.78 2.45 14.79
CA ASP A 74 -0.77 3.91 14.75
C ASP A 74 0.61 4.52 15.08
N ARG A 75 1.39 3.84 15.94
CA ARG A 75 2.76 4.27 16.28
C ARG A 75 3.69 4.27 15.08
N LEU A 76 3.46 3.38 14.13
CA LEU A 76 4.21 3.28 12.88
C LEU A 76 3.60 4.16 11.78
N ASN A 77 2.34 4.59 11.93
CA ASN A 77 1.60 5.43 10.98
C ASN A 77 2.05 6.90 11.01
N LYS A 78 3.34 7.11 10.71
CA LYS A 78 3.98 8.42 10.61
C LYS A 78 4.51 8.61 9.19
N GLU A 79 4.40 9.82 8.68
CA GLU A 79 4.87 10.21 7.33
C GLU A 79 6.25 9.65 6.98
N ALA A 80 7.23 9.75 7.89
CA ALA A 80 8.59 9.27 7.64
C ALA A 80 8.64 7.75 7.35
N ASN A 81 7.88 6.96 8.12
CA ASN A 81 7.81 5.51 7.95
C ASN A 81 7.03 5.16 6.68
N VAL A 82 5.89 5.81 6.47
CA VAL A 82 5.04 5.57 5.30
C VAL A 82 5.79 5.92 4.02
N ASN A 83 6.53 7.02 3.98
CA ASN A 83 7.36 7.39 2.84
C ASN A 83 8.48 6.38 2.56
N ALA A 84 9.12 5.86 3.61
CA ALA A 84 10.14 4.82 3.48
C ALA A 84 9.53 3.52 2.91
N LEU A 85 8.43 3.03 3.50
CA LEU A 85 7.72 1.84 3.04
C LEU A 85 7.20 2.01 1.61
N THR A 86 6.60 3.16 1.30
CA THR A 86 6.11 3.48 -0.05
C THR A 86 7.23 3.37 -1.06
N THR A 87 8.41 3.94 -0.76
CA THR A 87 9.54 3.91 -1.70
C THR A 87 10.04 2.48 -1.91
N VAL A 88 10.26 1.72 -0.83
CA VAL A 88 10.74 0.34 -0.91
C VAL A 88 9.75 -0.56 -1.63
N PHE A 89 8.46 -0.52 -1.27
CA PHE A 89 7.45 -1.36 -1.89
C PHE A 89 7.15 -0.94 -3.33
N PHE A 90 7.12 0.35 -3.64
CA PHE A 90 6.91 0.81 -5.01
C PHE A 90 8.01 0.31 -5.92
N ASP A 91 9.27 0.44 -5.51
CA ASP A 91 10.41 -0.06 -6.28
C ASP A 91 10.38 -1.58 -6.39
N PHE A 92 10.05 -2.29 -5.32
CA PHE A 92 9.90 -3.75 -5.35
C PHE A 92 8.82 -4.20 -6.35
N ILE A 93 7.60 -3.65 -6.25
CA ILE A 93 6.47 -3.96 -7.14
C ILE A 93 6.84 -3.61 -8.58
N LYS A 94 7.38 -2.40 -8.79
CA LYS A 94 7.72 -1.90 -10.12
C LYS A 94 8.78 -2.76 -10.80
N ASN A 95 9.76 -3.28 -10.07
CA ASN A 95 10.86 -4.02 -10.67
C ASN A 95 10.61 -5.55 -10.73
N ASN A 96 9.78 -6.10 -9.84
CA ASN A 96 9.63 -7.56 -9.71
C ASN A 96 8.22 -8.07 -10.08
N ILE A 97 7.20 -7.20 -10.03
CA ILE A 97 5.80 -7.57 -10.25
C ILE A 97 5.28 -6.98 -11.58
N ARG A 98 6.12 -6.23 -12.33
CA ARG A 98 5.78 -5.73 -13.67
C ARG A 98 5.77 -6.85 -14.70
N GLY A 99 4.64 -7.52 -14.72
CA GLY A 99 4.21 -8.51 -15.70
C GLY A 99 2.95 -9.11 -15.11
N GLY A 100 1.77 -8.65 -15.53
CA GLY A 100 0.53 -9.29 -15.11
C GLY A 100 0.60 -10.76 -15.50
N VAL A 101 0.85 -11.66 -14.56
CA VAL A 101 0.86 -13.14 -14.73
C VAL A 101 1.65 -13.67 -15.95
N SER A 102 2.52 -12.87 -16.59
CA SER A 102 3.11 -13.24 -17.88
C SER A 102 4.44 -12.54 -18.13
N SER A 103 5.47 -13.00 -17.43
CA SER A 103 6.79 -13.12 -18.03
C SER A 103 7.58 -14.19 -17.30
N PHE A 104 7.55 -15.39 -17.90
CA PHE A 104 8.54 -16.47 -17.80
C PHE A 104 8.83 -17.10 -16.42
N VAL A 105 7.82 -17.80 -15.88
CA VAL A 105 7.99 -19.22 -15.55
C VAL A 105 6.74 -19.93 -16.07
N GLY A 106 6.90 -20.81 -17.06
CA GLY A 106 5.80 -21.53 -17.67
C GLY A 106 5.09 -22.43 -16.66
N ALA A 107 3.93 -22.00 -16.19
CA ALA A 107 2.78 -22.82 -15.84
C ALA A 107 1.66 -21.88 -15.39
N SER A 108 0.50 -22.04 -16.02
CA SER A 108 -0.76 -21.37 -15.73
C SER A 108 -1.13 -21.52 -14.25
N ASN A 109 -0.67 -20.63 -13.39
CA ASN A 109 -1.09 -20.58 -12.01
C ASN A 109 -1.48 -19.14 -11.70
N TYR A 110 -2.79 -18.91 -11.61
CA TYR A 110 -3.32 -17.86 -10.76
C TYR A 110 -2.57 -17.93 -9.42
N ILE A 111 -2.06 -16.81 -8.93
CA ILE A 111 -1.64 -16.73 -7.54
C ILE A 111 -2.95 -16.77 -6.74
N GLU A 112 -3.41 -17.98 -6.44
CA GLU A 112 -4.47 -18.21 -5.48
C GLU A 112 -3.88 -17.85 -4.12
N ILE A 113 -4.02 -16.59 -3.71
CA ILE A 113 -3.77 -16.19 -2.33
C ILE A 113 -4.91 -16.80 -1.52
N LYS A 114 -4.75 -18.06 -1.13
CA LYS A 114 -5.64 -18.69 -0.16
C LYS A 114 -5.56 -17.85 1.12
N PRO A 115 -6.70 -17.47 1.73
CA PRO A 115 -6.66 -16.79 3.01
C PRO A 115 -5.87 -17.67 3.96
N VAL A 116 -4.78 -17.12 4.51
CA VAL A 116 -4.06 -17.77 5.59
C VAL A 116 -5.03 -17.77 6.77
N LEU A 117 -5.76 -18.89 6.94
CA LEU A 117 -6.49 -19.19 8.16
C LEU A 117 -5.51 -18.98 9.30
N LYS A 118 -5.71 -17.93 10.13
CA LYS A 118 -4.86 -17.53 11.27
C LYS A 118 -3.89 -18.63 11.65
N THR A 119 -2.73 -18.66 11.02
CA THR A 119 -1.70 -19.60 11.39
C THR A 119 -1.00 -18.95 12.56
N ASN A 120 -0.79 -19.71 13.64
CA ASN A 120 0.12 -19.35 14.73
C ASN A 120 1.57 -19.38 14.21
N VAL A 121 1.85 -18.62 13.15
CA VAL A 121 3.20 -18.45 12.62
C VAL A 121 3.84 -17.39 13.51
N GLU A 122 4.61 -17.89 14.47
CA GLU A 122 5.58 -17.07 15.16
C GLU A 122 6.69 -16.73 14.16
N PHE A 123 6.80 -15.45 13.82
CA PHE A 123 7.96 -14.94 13.11
C PHE A 123 9.13 -15.00 14.08
N TYR A 124 10.06 -15.94 13.87
CA TYR A 124 11.33 -15.93 14.59
C TYR A 124 12.14 -14.72 14.13
N ASP A 125 12.37 -13.79 15.04
CA ASP A 125 13.45 -12.80 14.91
C ASP A 125 14.76 -13.57 14.79
N SER A 126 15.50 -13.36 13.71
CA SER A 126 16.77 -14.06 13.44
C SER A 126 17.86 -13.75 14.47
N ASN A 127 17.58 -12.90 15.47
CA ASN A 127 18.47 -12.55 16.57
C ASN A 127 18.16 -13.29 17.88
N ALA A 128 17.24 -14.26 17.90
CA ALA A 128 17.05 -15.10 19.09
C ALA A 128 18.25 -16.05 19.24
N GLU A 129 19.10 -15.81 20.25
CA GLU A 129 20.15 -16.76 20.64
C GLU A 129 19.53 -18.13 20.96
N PRO A 130 20.16 -19.25 20.56
CA PRO A 130 19.61 -20.58 20.78
C PRO A 130 19.47 -20.85 22.27
N ALA A 131 18.27 -21.23 22.71
CA ALA A 131 18.05 -21.65 24.08
C ALA A 131 18.89 -22.92 24.35
N ASP A 132 19.79 -22.83 25.33
CA ASP A 132 20.52 -23.98 25.85
C ASP A 132 19.51 -25.02 26.36
N LEU A 133 19.46 -26.16 25.68
CA LEU A 133 18.72 -27.33 26.14
C LEU A 133 19.59 -28.04 27.19
N ILE A 134 19.10 -28.07 28.43
CA ILE A 134 19.63 -28.86 29.55
C ILE A 134 19.43 -30.35 29.27
#